data_AF-A0AAV2BC96-F1
#
_entry.id   AF-A0AAV2BC96-F1
#
_cell.length_a   1.000
_cell.length_b   1.000
_cell.length_c   1.000
_cell.angle_alpha   90.00
_cell.angle_beta   90.00
_cell.angle_gamma   90.00
#
_symmetry.space_group_name_H-M   'P 1'
#
loop_
_entity.id
_entity.type
_entity.pdbx_description
1 polymer ?
#
loop_
_entity_poly.entity_id
_entity_poly.type
_entity_poly.pdbx_seq_one_letter_code
_entity_poly.pdbx_strand_id
1 'polypeptide(L)'
;MGKPASGILKGTAYSMGSYDECLDLSITSKGVETNEATKAMFQGKYCRVKIRFPEVVIETARNYHRGLINASDLGKLKDIIQVIPYIPVKSNYMNHFIGLCFPSTCTTDDLEQLVKLIPFPGQSTLDRCELKSDIEVDHTQFIIICVWLLIILLVVVSTFIHWVSHDRKDEKNAEKERKCLTITMCFSICNNSTRLMKNIEDDTEGLLARQSIRGIFLASVAWIIIGHTYLFPYEGYYFQMSM
;
A
#
# COMPACT_ATOMS: atom_id res chain seq x y z
N MET A 1 22.03 -28.56 11.02
CA MET A 1 21.34 -27.56 10.16
C MET A 1 20.21 -26.96 10.98
N GLY A 2 20.25 -25.65 11.24
CA GLY A 2 19.23 -24.97 12.03
C GLY A 2 17.98 -24.70 11.20
N LYS A 3 16.79 -24.94 11.77
CA LYS A 3 15.53 -24.54 11.15
C LYS A 3 15.49 -23.01 11.09
N PRO A 4 15.31 -22.38 9.92
CA PRO A 4 15.13 -20.93 9.86
C PRO A 4 13.93 -20.54 10.73
N ALA A 5 14.03 -19.42 11.44
CA ALA A 5 12.96 -18.94 12.28
C ALA A 5 11.66 -18.83 11.47
N SER A 6 10.57 -19.33 12.03
CA SER A 6 9.26 -19.21 11.41
C SER A 6 8.94 -17.72 11.25
N GLY A 7 8.52 -17.32 10.04
CA GLY A 7 8.23 -15.91 9.74
C GLY A 7 9.26 -15.22 8.84
N ILE A 8 10.50 -15.74 8.69
CA ILE A 8 11.53 -15.07 7.87
C ILE A 8 11.16 -14.97 6.37
N LEU A 9 10.30 -15.88 5.88
CA LEU A 9 9.72 -15.87 4.53
C LEU A 9 8.21 -15.60 4.53
N LYS A 10 7.63 -15.18 5.66
CA LYS A 10 6.24 -14.73 5.71
C LYS A 10 6.20 -13.21 5.58
N GLY A 11 5.26 -12.71 4.79
CA GLY A 11 5.09 -11.28 4.50
C GLY A 11 5.22 -10.96 3.02
N THR A 12 5.27 -9.67 2.68
CA THR A 12 5.49 -9.20 1.30
C THR A 12 6.97 -8.92 1.07
N ALA A 13 7.40 -8.79 -0.19
CA ALA A 13 8.80 -8.46 -0.52
C ALA A 13 9.32 -7.16 0.14
N TYR A 14 8.41 -6.28 0.57
CA TYR A 14 8.68 -5.02 1.26
C TYR A 14 8.54 -5.07 2.79
N SER A 15 7.97 -6.15 3.33
CA SER A 15 7.73 -6.35 4.75
C SER A 15 7.82 -7.85 5.09
N MET A 16 9.05 -8.37 5.05
CA MET A 16 9.34 -9.75 5.47
C MET A 16 9.55 -9.81 6.99
N GLY A 17 8.97 -10.83 7.64
CA GLY A 17 9.08 -11.04 9.09
C GLY A 17 7.75 -10.87 9.82
N SER A 18 7.76 -11.12 11.14
CA SER A 18 6.58 -10.94 12.00
C SER A 18 6.50 -9.51 12.54
N TYR A 19 6.00 -8.57 11.73
CA TYR A 19 5.88 -7.14 12.10
C TYR A 19 5.01 -6.92 13.34
N ASP A 20 3.73 -7.32 13.28
CA ASP A 20 2.77 -7.10 14.35
C ASP A 20 3.18 -7.81 15.65
N GLU A 21 3.60 -9.06 15.52
CA GLU A 21 4.10 -9.86 16.65
C GLU A 21 5.28 -9.17 17.34
N CYS A 22 6.23 -8.62 16.56
CA CYS A 22 7.37 -7.91 17.12
C CYS A 22 6.95 -6.65 17.90
N LEU A 23 6.07 -5.83 17.34
CA LEU A 23 5.63 -4.60 18.00
C LEU A 23 4.78 -4.88 19.26
N ASP A 24 4.04 -5.98 19.27
CA ASP A 24 3.21 -6.39 20.40
C ASP A 24 4.00 -7.03 21.56
N LEU A 25 5.27 -7.40 21.34
CA LEU A 25 6.13 -7.91 22.41
C LEU A 25 6.34 -6.84 23.47
N SER A 26 5.80 -7.09 24.66
CA SER A 26 6.08 -6.32 25.87
C SER A 26 6.44 -7.27 26.99
N ILE A 27 7.65 -7.13 27.54
CA ILE A 27 8.12 -7.96 28.64
C ILE A 27 8.12 -7.12 29.92
N THR A 28 7.34 -7.55 30.89
CA THR A 28 7.33 -6.99 32.24
C THR A 28 8.31 -7.77 33.12
N SER A 29 9.08 -7.06 33.96
CA SER A 29 9.94 -7.72 34.94
C SER A 29 9.05 -8.36 36.01
N LYS A 30 9.13 -9.68 36.19
CA LYS A 30 8.57 -10.34 37.37
C LYS A 30 9.47 -10.01 38.58
N GLY A 31 9.16 -8.92 39.24
CA GLY A 31 9.81 -8.48 40.47
C GLY A 31 8.81 -7.83 41.41
N VAL A 32 8.37 -8.63 42.39
CA VAL A 32 7.60 -8.26 43.60
C VAL A 32 6.10 -7.99 43.40
N GLU A 33 5.31 -8.70 44.21
CA GLU A 33 3.86 -8.58 44.38
C GLU A 33 3.45 -7.19 44.88
N THR A 34 3.48 -6.19 44.02
CA THR A 34 2.82 -4.91 44.29
C THR A 34 1.82 -4.63 43.18
N ASN A 35 0.57 -4.41 43.58
CA ASN A 35 -0.61 -4.12 42.75
C ASN A 35 -0.54 -2.76 42.03
N GLU A 36 0.61 -2.42 41.44
CA GLU A 36 0.78 -1.23 40.62
C GLU A 36 1.38 -1.62 39.28
N ALA A 37 0.81 -1.07 38.20
CA ALA A 37 1.10 -1.40 36.83
C ALA A 37 2.62 -1.47 36.57
N THR A 38 3.14 -2.70 36.51
CA THR A 38 4.55 -3.00 36.27
C THR A 38 5.01 -2.33 34.98
N LYS A 39 5.90 -1.36 35.11
CA LYS A 39 6.60 -0.70 33.99
C LYS A 39 7.24 -1.77 33.10
N ALA A 40 6.89 -1.81 31.82
CA ALA A 40 7.49 -2.73 30.86
C ALA A 40 9.03 -2.56 30.86
N MET A 41 9.77 -3.66 30.99
CA MET A 41 11.23 -3.68 31.06
C MET A 41 11.83 -3.34 29.68
N PHE A 42 11.24 -3.89 28.63
CA PHE A 42 11.49 -3.49 27.25
C PHE A 42 10.31 -3.90 26.36
N GLN A 43 10.19 -3.21 25.23
CA GLN A 43 9.22 -3.49 24.17
C GLN A 43 9.96 -3.96 22.92
N GLY A 44 9.28 -4.68 22.03
CA GLY A 44 9.83 -5.00 20.72
C GLY A 44 9.87 -3.76 19.82
N LYS A 45 10.96 -3.67 19.06
CA LYS A 45 11.26 -2.63 18.08
C LYS A 45 11.52 -3.34 16.77
N TYR A 46 10.63 -3.12 15.80
CA TYR A 46 10.76 -3.72 14.47
C TYR A 46 11.69 -2.87 13.61
N CYS A 47 12.77 -3.46 13.11
CA CYS A 47 13.72 -2.77 12.25
C CYS A 47 13.78 -3.41 10.87
N ARG A 48 13.64 -2.57 9.85
CA ARG A 48 13.82 -2.94 8.46
C ARG A 48 15.28 -2.79 8.07
N VAL A 49 15.86 -3.89 7.63
CA VAL A 49 17.24 -3.99 7.16
C VAL A 49 17.24 -4.08 5.64
N LYS A 50 17.97 -3.18 5.02
CA LYS A 50 18.18 -3.12 3.57
C LYS A 50 19.42 -3.92 3.22
N ILE A 51 19.21 -5.00 2.46
CA ILE A 51 20.24 -5.86 1.91
C ILE A 51 20.43 -5.50 0.45
N ARG A 52 21.63 -5.07 0.10
CA ARG A 52 22.05 -4.72 -1.25
C ARG A 52 23.06 -5.75 -1.74
N PHE A 53 22.75 -6.39 -2.87
CA PHE A 53 23.68 -7.31 -3.53
C PHE A 53 25.03 -6.66 -3.84
N PRO A 54 26.13 -7.45 -3.96
CA PRO A 54 27.42 -6.94 -4.39
C PRO A 54 27.31 -6.19 -5.72
N GLU A 55 28.08 -5.10 -5.88
CA GLU A 55 28.00 -4.26 -7.09
C GLU A 55 28.33 -5.06 -8.36
N VAL A 56 29.20 -6.08 -8.26
CA VAL A 56 29.52 -7.00 -9.38
C VAL A 56 28.26 -7.68 -9.93
N VAL A 57 27.37 -8.16 -9.05
CA VAL A 57 26.11 -8.82 -9.45
C VAL A 57 25.16 -7.81 -10.09
N ILE A 58 25.07 -6.62 -9.51
CA ILE A 58 24.22 -5.53 -10.02
C ILE A 58 24.71 -5.10 -11.41
N GLU A 59 26.02 -4.97 -11.60
CA GLU A 59 26.65 -4.60 -12.85
C GLU A 59 26.47 -5.67 -13.92
N THR A 60 26.68 -6.95 -13.60
CA THR A 60 26.42 -8.07 -14.52
C THR A 60 24.97 -8.05 -14.99
N ALA A 61 24.02 -7.87 -14.07
CA ALA A 61 22.61 -7.79 -14.43
C ALA A 61 22.37 -6.56 -15.34
N ARG A 62 22.95 -5.41 -15.03
CA ARG A 62 22.79 -4.18 -15.82
C ARG A 62 23.31 -4.35 -17.23
N ASN A 63 24.47 -5.00 -17.36
CA ASN A 63 25.09 -5.31 -18.64
C ASN A 63 24.24 -6.28 -19.46
N TYR A 64 23.67 -7.32 -18.83
CA TYR A 64 22.76 -8.23 -19.50
C TYR A 64 21.52 -7.51 -20.07
N HIS A 65 20.85 -6.66 -19.27
CA HIS A 65 19.69 -5.87 -19.72
C HIS A 65 20.04 -4.84 -20.80
N ARG A 66 21.32 -4.44 -20.91
CA ARG A 66 21.85 -3.61 -22.01
C ARG A 66 22.23 -4.43 -23.26
N GLY A 67 22.07 -5.75 -23.24
CA GLY A 67 22.45 -6.66 -24.33
C GLY A 67 23.92 -7.12 -24.31
N LEU A 68 24.67 -6.81 -23.25
CA LEU A 68 26.09 -7.16 -23.08
C LEU A 68 26.26 -8.45 -22.26
N ILE A 69 25.84 -9.58 -22.84
CA ILE A 69 25.68 -10.87 -22.15
C ILE A 69 27.02 -11.46 -21.64
N ASN A 70 28.17 -11.04 -22.17
CA ASN A 70 29.50 -11.58 -21.81
C ASN A 70 30.48 -10.55 -21.22
N ALA A 71 30.00 -9.39 -20.77
CA ALA A 71 30.87 -8.30 -20.30
C ALA A 71 31.57 -8.55 -18.95
N SER A 72 31.12 -9.54 -18.18
CA SER A 72 31.67 -9.88 -16.86
C SER A 72 31.83 -11.39 -16.73
N ASP A 73 32.78 -11.85 -15.91
CA ASP A 73 33.01 -13.30 -15.71
C ASP A 73 31.78 -14.00 -15.11
N LEU A 74 31.03 -13.30 -14.25
CA LEU A 74 29.76 -13.76 -13.72
C LEU A 74 28.69 -13.91 -14.82
N GLY A 75 28.71 -13.02 -15.81
CA GLY A 75 27.83 -13.08 -16.99
C GLY A 75 28.15 -14.21 -17.95
N LYS A 76 29.31 -14.87 -17.84
CA LYS A 76 29.68 -16.04 -18.66
C LYS A 76 29.14 -17.36 -18.08
N LEU A 77 28.69 -17.36 -16.83
CA LEU A 77 28.17 -18.55 -16.16
C LEU A 77 26.74 -18.86 -16.62
N LYS A 78 26.54 -20.02 -17.25
CA LYS A 78 25.26 -20.45 -17.82
C LYS A 78 24.10 -20.43 -16.81
N ASP A 79 24.37 -20.86 -15.57
CA ASP A 79 23.35 -20.91 -14.52
C ASP A 79 22.91 -19.50 -14.07
N ILE A 80 23.83 -18.54 -14.07
CA ILE A 80 23.54 -17.16 -13.66
C ILE A 80 22.81 -16.43 -14.78
N ILE A 81 23.18 -16.66 -16.05
CA ILE A 81 22.49 -16.12 -17.24
C ILE A 81 21.00 -16.49 -17.24
N GLN A 82 20.62 -17.65 -16.70
CA GLN A 82 19.21 -18.04 -16.64
C GLN A 82 18.41 -17.24 -15.60
N VAL A 83 19.05 -16.74 -14.54
CA VAL A 83 18.38 -16.01 -13.45
C VAL A 83 18.39 -14.50 -13.69
N ILE A 84 19.43 -13.96 -14.33
CA ILE A 84 19.59 -12.51 -14.59
C ILE A 84 18.39 -11.84 -15.32
N PRO A 85 17.71 -12.44 -16.31
CA PRO A 85 16.54 -11.85 -16.95
C PRO A 85 15.44 -11.47 -15.97
N TYR A 86 15.32 -12.24 -14.89
CA TYR A 86 14.31 -12.07 -13.84
C TYR A 86 14.72 -11.05 -12.77
N ILE A 87 15.95 -10.52 -12.86
CA ILE A 87 16.46 -9.52 -11.93
C ILE A 87 16.14 -8.12 -12.48
N PRO A 88 15.23 -7.35 -11.88
CA PRO A 88 14.94 -5.99 -12.31
C PRO A 88 16.11 -5.05 -11.95
N VAL A 89 16.84 -4.53 -12.96
CA VAL A 89 18.10 -3.78 -12.73
C VAL A 89 17.92 -2.26 -12.65
N LYS A 90 16.77 -1.81 -12.19
CA LYS A 90 16.65 -0.44 -11.71
C LYS A 90 17.20 -0.39 -10.27
N SER A 91 18.04 0.59 -9.94
CA SER A 91 18.85 0.68 -8.71
C SER A 91 18.09 0.40 -7.39
N ASN A 92 16.79 0.69 -7.35
CA ASN A 92 15.97 0.54 -6.16
C ASN A 92 15.40 -0.88 -5.94
N TYR A 93 15.40 -1.74 -6.97
CA TYR A 93 14.72 -3.04 -6.97
C TYR A 93 15.62 -4.20 -6.54
N MET A 94 16.93 -3.98 -6.48
CA MET A 94 17.89 -4.93 -5.93
C MET A 94 18.01 -4.85 -4.41
N ASN A 95 17.34 -3.87 -3.80
CA ASN A 95 17.32 -3.74 -2.35
C ASN A 95 16.28 -4.72 -1.81
N HIS A 96 16.74 -5.74 -1.11
CA HIS A 96 15.88 -6.67 -0.39
C HIS A 96 15.71 -6.16 1.03
N PHE A 97 14.50 -6.28 1.57
CA PHE A 97 14.20 -5.82 2.92
C PHE A 97 13.89 -7.01 3.81
N ILE A 98 14.61 -7.11 4.93
CA ILE A 98 14.32 -8.08 5.98
C ILE A 98 13.90 -7.32 7.23
N GLY A 99 12.79 -7.72 7.83
CA GLY A 99 12.37 -7.27 9.15
C GLY A 99 13.03 -8.09 10.24
N LEU A 100 13.69 -7.42 11.19
CA LEU A 100 14.24 -8.02 12.39
C LEU A 100 13.61 -7.37 13.62
N CYS A 101 13.39 -8.18 14.65
CA CYS A 101 12.89 -7.71 15.92
C CYS A 101 14.03 -7.50 16.92
N PHE A 102 14.13 -6.30 17.48
CA PHE A 102 15.11 -5.94 18.50
C PHE A 102 14.41 -5.41 19.76
N PRO A 103 15.04 -5.46 20.93
CA PRO A 103 14.50 -4.80 22.10
C PRO A 103 14.60 -3.28 21.97
N SER A 104 13.65 -2.56 22.57
CA SER A 104 13.59 -1.10 22.60
C SER A 104 14.80 -0.44 23.25
N THR A 105 15.58 -1.20 24.03
CA THR A 105 16.81 -0.76 24.70
C THR A 105 18.01 -0.63 23.75
N CYS A 106 17.96 -1.23 22.56
CA CYS A 106 19.05 -1.12 21.58
C CYS A 106 19.06 0.25 20.89
N THR A 107 20.22 0.88 20.86
CA THR A 107 20.44 2.12 20.11
C THR A 107 20.59 1.84 18.62
N THR A 108 20.40 2.84 17.77
CA THR A 108 20.57 2.68 16.31
C THR A 108 21.99 2.23 15.95
N ASP A 109 23.00 2.68 16.70
CA ASP A 109 24.40 2.34 16.44
C ASP A 109 24.69 0.87 16.73
N ASP A 110 24.14 0.33 17.81
CA ASP A 110 24.25 -1.09 18.15
C ASP A 110 23.63 -1.96 17.05
N LEU A 111 22.48 -1.53 16.53
CA LEU A 111 21.76 -2.24 15.49
C LEU A 111 22.51 -2.19 14.15
N GLU A 112 23.12 -1.06 13.79
CA GLU A 112 23.94 -0.98 12.59
C GLU A 112 25.15 -1.91 12.64
N GLN A 113 25.79 -2.05 13.80
CA GLN A 113 26.89 -2.99 13.99
C GLN A 113 26.40 -4.43 13.88
N LEU A 114 25.25 -4.75 14.48
CA LEU A 114 24.65 -6.07 14.44
C LEU A 114 24.23 -6.50 13.03
N VAL A 115 23.68 -5.56 12.26
CA VAL A 115 23.27 -5.77 10.87
C VAL A 115 24.48 -6.07 9.96
N LYS A 116 25.64 -5.47 10.23
CA LYS A 116 26.89 -5.74 9.48
C LYS A 116 27.45 -7.14 9.74
N LEU A 117 27.06 -7.81 10.82
CA LEU A 117 27.48 -9.18 11.14
C LEU A 117 26.71 -10.26 10.35
N ILE A 118 25.64 -9.89 9.64
CA ILE A 118 24.87 -10.84 8.82
C ILE A 118 25.78 -11.37 7.71
N PRO A 119 26.00 -12.70 7.62
CA PRO A 119 26.91 -13.29 6.64
C PRO A 119 26.28 -13.23 5.23
N PHE A 120 26.45 -12.08 4.57
CA PHE A 120 25.97 -11.83 3.22
C PHE A 120 27.08 -11.12 2.42
N PRO A 121 27.37 -11.55 1.17
CA PRO A 121 28.48 -10.99 0.38
C PRO A 121 28.28 -9.53 -0.05
N GLY A 122 27.09 -8.95 0.17
CA GLY A 122 26.76 -7.57 -0.17
C GLY A 122 26.77 -6.61 1.03
N GLN A 123 26.09 -5.48 0.89
CA GLN A 123 25.97 -4.47 1.95
C GLN A 123 24.65 -4.62 2.69
N SER A 124 24.70 -4.66 4.01
CA SER A 124 23.52 -4.58 4.89
C SER A 124 23.51 -3.22 5.60
N THR A 125 22.38 -2.53 5.51
CA THR A 125 22.21 -1.19 6.10
C THR A 125 20.88 -1.13 6.84
N LEU A 126 20.85 -0.38 7.94
CA LEU A 126 19.62 -0.12 8.66
C LEU A 126 18.82 0.93 7.88
N ASP A 127 17.54 0.67 7.62
CA ASP A 127 16.69 1.57 6.84
C ASP A 127 15.72 2.34 7.73
N ARG A 128 14.92 1.62 8.52
CA ARG A 128 13.99 2.24 9.48
C ARG A 128 13.71 1.31 10.65
N CYS A 129 13.44 1.88 11.82
CA CYS A 129 12.98 1.14 12.98
C CYS A 129 11.72 1.77 13.55
N GLU A 130 10.76 0.92 13.89
CA GLU A 130 9.44 1.30 14.37
C GLU A 130 9.23 0.67 15.74
N LEU A 131 8.66 1.45 16.65
CA LEU A 131 8.19 1.03 17.96
C LEU A 131 6.68 1.07 17.93
N LYS A 132 6.03 0.33 18.84
CA LYS A 132 4.58 0.41 19.00
C LYS A 132 4.23 1.79 19.56
N SER A 133 3.95 2.73 18.66
CA SER A 133 3.38 4.02 19.00
C SER A 133 1.86 3.89 19.03
N ASP A 134 1.21 4.71 19.86
CA ASP A 134 -0.22 4.91 19.72
C ASP A 134 -0.50 5.47 18.31
N ILE A 135 -1.68 5.17 17.78
CA ILE A 135 -2.08 5.56 16.42
C ILE A 135 -2.21 7.09 16.39
N GLU A 136 -1.12 7.78 16.08
CA GLU A 136 -1.10 9.21 15.81
C GLU A 136 -1.67 9.41 14.41
N VAL A 137 -2.91 9.89 14.35
CA VAL A 137 -3.56 10.20 13.07
C VAL A 137 -2.82 11.41 12.48
N ASP A 138 -2.06 11.15 11.41
CA ASP A 138 -1.37 12.21 10.68
C ASP A 138 -2.38 13.25 10.16
N HIS A 139 -1.97 14.52 10.08
CA HIS A 139 -2.82 15.60 9.62
C HIS A 139 -3.42 15.31 8.23
N THR A 140 -2.67 14.65 7.35
CA THR A 140 -3.14 14.25 6.02
C THR A 140 -4.25 13.21 6.11
N GLN A 141 -4.09 12.22 6.99
CA GLN A 141 -5.09 11.18 7.21
C GLN A 141 -6.37 11.75 7.79
N PHE A 142 -6.25 12.68 8.75
CA PHE A 142 -7.40 13.37 9.33
C PHE A 142 -8.20 14.12 8.26
N ILE A 143 -7.52 14.88 7.39
CA ILE A 143 -8.18 15.59 6.27
C ILE A 143 -8.91 14.62 5.35
N ILE A 144 -8.28 13.50 4.98
CA ILE A 144 -8.89 12.48 4.11
C ILE A 144 -10.15 11.90 4.77
N ILE A 145 -10.10 11.56 6.07
CA ILE A 145 -11.25 11.04 6.82
C ILE A 145 -12.39 12.06 6.82
N CYS A 146 -12.11 13.34 7.10
CA CYS A 146 -13.13 14.39 7.07
C CYS A 146 -13.79 14.55 5.70
N VAL A 147 -13.01 14.49 4.62
CA VAL A 147 -13.54 14.58 3.25
C VAL A 147 -14.44 13.39 2.93
N TRP A 148 -14.03 12.16 3.27
CA TRP A 148 -14.86 10.98 3.07
C TRP A 148 -16.16 11.01 3.88
N LEU A 149 -16.09 11.44 5.15
CA LEU A 149 -17.27 11.59 6.00
C LEU A 149 -18.23 12.65 5.43
N LEU A 150 -17.73 13.77 4.91
CA LEU A 150 -18.55 14.79 4.26
C LEU A 150 -19.26 14.24 3.02
N ILE A 151 -18.56 13.49 2.17
CA ILE A 151 -19.14 12.87 0.97
C ILE A 151 -20.24 11.88 1.36
N ILE A 152 -19.98 11.01 2.35
CA ILE A 152 -20.97 10.04 2.85
C ILE A 152 -22.19 10.77 3.40
N LEU A 153 -22.01 11.83 4.19
CA LEU A 153 -23.10 12.63 4.73
C LEU A 153 -23.96 13.24 3.61
N LEU A 154 -23.33 13.85 2.60
CA LEU A 154 -24.03 14.41 1.45
C LEU A 154 -24.84 13.35 0.71
N VAL A 155 -24.27 12.16 0.49
CA VAL A 155 -24.96 11.05 -0.17
C VAL A 155 -26.16 10.56 0.64
N VAL A 156 -26.03 10.41 1.96
CA VAL A 156 -27.13 9.98 2.84
C VAL A 156 -28.25 11.01 2.85
N VAL A 157 -27.92 12.30 3.04
CA VAL A 157 -28.89 13.39 3.04
C VAL A 157 -29.61 13.49 1.69
N SER A 158 -28.88 13.43 0.58
CA SER A 158 -29.45 13.46 -0.76
C SER A 158 -30.35 12.27 -1.06
N THR A 159 -29.98 11.08 -0.60
CA THR A 159 -30.79 9.86 -0.80
C THR A 159 -32.06 9.91 0.05
N PHE A 160 -31.97 10.42 1.28
CA PHE A 160 -33.12 10.61 2.17
C PHE A 160 -34.09 11.66 1.61
N ILE A 161 -33.60 12.81 1.15
CA ILE A 161 -34.42 13.84 0.50
C ILE A 161 -35.08 13.28 -0.75
N HIS A 162 -34.35 12.53 -1.58
CA HIS A 162 -34.93 11.86 -2.74
C HIS A 162 -36.07 10.93 -2.34
N TRP A 163 -35.88 10.08 -1.33
CA TRP A 163 -36.91 9.15 -0.85
C TRP A 163 -38.16 9.88 -0.33
N VAL A 164 -38.00 10.88 0.52
CA VAL A 164 -39.12 11.68 1.06
C VAL A 164 -39.83 12.49 -0.03
N SER A 165 -39.08 13.06 -0.98
CA SER A 165 -39.65 13.84 -2.09
C SER A 165 -40.37 12.96 -3.13
N HIS A 166 -39.95 11.71 -3.28
CA HIS A 166 -40.62 10.75 -4.16
C HIS A 166 -42.00 10.38 -3.61
N ASP A 167 -42.14 10.26 -2.28
CA ASP A 167 -43.41 9.94 -1.62
C ASP A 167 -44.38 11.13 -1.64
N ARG A 168 -43.86 12.37 -1.62
CA ARG A 168 -44.62 13.62 -1.66
C ARG A 168 -44.82 14.18 -3.09
N LYS A 169 -45.35 13.36 -4.00
CA LYS A 169 -45.90 13.87 -5.27
C LYS A 169 -47.22 14.62 -5.01
N ASP A 170 -47.13 15.80 -4.40
CA ASP A 170 -48.21 16.79 -4.43
C ASP A 170 -47.67 18.17 -4.81
N GLU A 171 -48.43 18.79 -5.70
CA GLU A 171 -48.14 20.00 -6.46
C GLU A 171 -47.84 21.25 -5.61
N LYS A 172 -47.06 22.16 -6.24
CA LYS A 172 -46.88 23.61 -5.93
C LYS A 172 -45.86 23.94 -4.85
N ASN A 173 -44.59 24.13 -5.26
CA ASN A 173 -43.67 25.20 -4.82
C ASN A 173 -42.34 25.15 -5.61
N ALA A 174 -42.43 25.30 -6.94
CA ALA A 174 -41.45 24.68 -7.84
C ALA A 174 -40.22 25.50 -8.25
N GLU A 175 -40.07 26.79 -7.96
CA GLU A 175 -39.04 27.57 -8.68
C GLU A 175 -37.71 27.77 -7.91
N LYS A 176 -37.76 28.05 -6.60
CA LYS A 176 -36.54 28.26 -5.78
C LYS A 176 -35.99 26.96 -5.17
N GLU A 177 -36.88 26.03 -4.80
CA GLU A 177 -36.51 24.70 -4.33
C GLU A 177 -35.87 23.85 -5.44
N ARG A 178 -36.22 24.08 -6.71
CA ARG A 178 -35.69 23.31 -7.86
C ARG A 178 -34.17 23.35 -7.97
N LYS A 179 -33.49 24.47 -7.73
CA LYS A 179 -32.02 24.55 -7.91
C LYS A 179 -31.25 23.79 -6.83
N CYS A 180 -31.61 23.98 -5.56
CA CYS A 180 -31.00 23.26 -4.44
C CYS A 180 -31.33 21.77 -4.50
N LEU A 181 -32.58 21.43 -4.85
CA LEU A 181 -33.00 20.06 -5.12
C LEU A 181 -32.20 19.45 -6.28
N THR A 182 -31.99 20.18 -7.38
CA THR A 182 -31.22 19.69 -8.55
C THR A 182 -29.77 19.36 -8.18
N ILE A 183 -29.10 20.21 -7.40
CA ILE A 183 -27.72 19.95 -6.92
C ILE A 183 -27.70 18.77 -5.95
N THR A 184 -28.70 18.68 -5.07
CA THR A 184 -28.82 17.58 -4.10
C THR A 184 -29.05 16.23 -4.80
N MET A 185 -29.85 16.22 -5.88
CA MET A 185 -30.10 15.04 -6.72
C MET A 185 -28.85 14.54 -7.47
N CYS A 186 -27.80 15.36 -7.63
CA CYS A 186 -26.52 14.92 -8.20
C CYS A 186 -25.78 13.92 -7.31
N PHE A 187 -26.02 13.95 -5.99
CA PHE A 187 -25.37 13.06 -5.02
C PHE A 187 -26.27 11.90 -4.56
N SER A 188 -27.52 11.84 -5.02
CA SER A 188 -28.45 10.75 -4.69
C SER A 188 -28.10 9.47 -5.43
N ILE A 189 -27.87 8.38 -4.69
CA ILE A 189 -27.57 7.06 -5.28
C ILE A 189 -28.76 6.58 -6.10
N CYS A 190 -29.98 6.65 -5.57
CA CYS A 190 -31.17 6.15 -6.27
C CYS A 190 -31.36 6.79 -7.65
N ASN A 191 -31.28 8.13 -7.73
CA ASN A 191 -31.43 8.85 -9.00
C ASN A 191 -30.31 8.50 -9.99
N ASN A 192 -29.06 8.49 -9.53
CA ASN A 192 -27.91 8.17 -10.38
C ASN A 192 -27.93 6.71 -10.86
N SER A 193 -28.28 5.75 -9.99
CA SER A 193 -28.38 4.33 -10.32
C SER A 193 -29.53 4.05 -11.29
N THR A 194 -30.71 4.65 -11.11
CA THR A 194 -31.81 4.50 -12.07
C THR A 194 -31.46 5.09 -13.42
N ARG A 195 -30.74 6.23 -13.47
CA ARG A 195 -30.27 6.81 -14.73
C ARG A 195 -29.19 5.96 -15.40
N LEU A 196 -28.32 5.30 -14.63
CA LEU A 196 -27.27 4.41 -15.15
C LEU A 196 -27.85 3.09 -15.70
N MET A 197 -28.94 2.59 -15.11
CA MET A 197 -29.57 1.31 -15.47
C MET A 197 -30.68 1.44 -16.52
N LYS A 198 -30.98 2.65 -17.03
CA LYS A 198 -31.95 2.82 -18.12
C LYS A 198 -31.42 2.21 -19.42
N ASN A 199 -32.31 1.55 -20.17
CA ASN A 199 -31.97 0.95 -21.46
C ASN A 199 -31.50 2.02 -22.46
N ILE A 200 -30.42 1.71 -23.16
CA ILE A 200 -29.75 2.61 -24.11
C ILE A 200 -30.63 2.91 -25.35
N GLU A 201 -31.54 2.00 -25.69
CA GLU A 201 -32.46 2.14 -26.83
C GLU A 201 -33.62 3.12 -26.60
N ASP A 202 -33.99 3.39 -25.34
CA ASP A 202 -35.14 4.24 -24.99
C ASP A 202 -34.75 5.72 -24.73
N ASP A 203 -33.46 6.08 -24.81
CA ASP A 203 -32.95 7.40 -24.42
C ASP A 203 -32.62 8.29 -25.64
N THR A 204 -33.64 8.88 -26.25
CA THR A 204 -33.53 9.75 -27.45
C THR A 204 -32.78 11.06 -27.18
N GLU A 205 -32.61 11.47 -25.91
CA GLU A 205 -31.83 12.64 -25.47
C GLU A 205 -30.43 12.28 -24.93
N GLY A 206 -29.91 11.09 -25.27
CA GLY A 206 -28.70 10.42 -24.76
C GLY A 206 -27.34 11.14 -24.87
N LEU A 207 -27.28 12.46 -24.68
CA LEU A 207 -26.06 13.25 -24.59
C LEU A 207 -25.46 13.22 -23.17
N LEU A 208 -26.28 13.26 -22.11
CA LEU A 208 -25.80 13.33 -20.72
C LEU A 208 -25.46 11.96 -20.12
N ALA A 209 -26.24 10.92 -20.42
CA ALA A 209 -25.92 9.54 -20.01
C ALA A 209 -24.62 9.04 -20.67
N ARG A 210 -24.40 9.41 -21.95
CA ARG A 210 -23.20 9.04 -22.69
C ARG A 210 -21.94 9.78 -22.21
N GLN A 211 -22.05 11.03 -21.76
CA GLN A 211 -20.91 11.81 -21.27
C GLN A 211 -20.38 11.31 -19.92
N SER A 212 -21.26 11.01 -18.96
CA SER A 212 -20.86 10.51 -17.63
C SER A 212 -20.21 9.13 -17.71
N ILE A 213 -20.77 8.20 -18.51
CA ILE A 213 -20.17 6.88 -18.77
C ILE A 213 -18.80 7.01 -19.43
N ARG A 214 -18.66 7.89 -20.44
CA ARG A 214 -17.35 8.19 -21.06
C ARG A 214 -16.34 8.76 -20.07
N GLY A 215 -16.79 9.60 -19.13
CA GLY A 215 -15.97 10.11 -18.03
C GLY A 215 -15.47 9.00 -17.11
N ILE A 216 -16.34 8.06 -16.73
CA ILE A 216 -15.97 6.88 -15.93
C ILE A 216 -14.95 6.02 -16.69
N PHE A 217 -15.17 5.75 -17.99
CA PHE A 217 -14.19 5.02 -18.80
C PHE A 217 -12.85 5.73 -18.87
N LEU A 218 -12.83 7.04 -19.10
CA LEU A 218 -11.61 7.84 -19.14
C LEU A 218 -10.87 7.79 -17.80
N ALA A 219 -11.59 7.96 -16.68
CA ALA A 219 -11.02 7.89 -15.34
C ALA A 219 -10.46 6.50 -15.04
N SER A 220 -11.17 5.43 -15.39
CA SER A 220 -10.72 4.04 -15.22
C SER A 220 -9.48 3.75 -16.05
N VAL A 221 -9.46 4.16 -17.33
CA VAL A 221 -8.28 3.97 -18.20
C VAL A 221 -7.10 4.80 -17.69
N ALA A 222 -7.32 6.05 -17.27
CA ALA A 222 -6.27 6.88 -16.68
C ALA A 222 -5.73 6.26 -15.39
N TRP A 223 -6.59 5.74 -14.51
CA TRP A 223 -6.19 5.03 -13.30
C TRP A 223 -5.36 3.79 -13.61
N ILE A 224 -5.77 2.99 -14.60
CA ILE A 224 -5.01 1.82 -15.06
C ILE A 224 -3.64 2.25 -15.60
N ILE A 225 -3.58 3.28 -16.44
CA ILE A 225 -2.31 3.78 -17.00
C ILE A 225 -1.40 4.32 -15.88
N ILE A 226 -1.92 5.15 -14.99
CA ILE A 226 -1.17 5.70 -13.85
C ILE A 226 -0.70 4.54 -12.96
N GLY A 227 -1.58 3.59 -12.68
CA GLY A 227 -1.28 2.36 -11.96
C GLY A 227 -0.12 1.63 -12.60
N HIS A 228 -0.21 1.27 -13.87
CA HIS A 228 0.84 0.52 -14.56
C HIS A 228 2.12 1.29 -14.84
N THR A 229 2.07 2.62 -14.85
CA THR A 229 3.24 3.48 -15.13
C THR A 229 3.98 3.86 -13.85
N TYR A 230 3.27 4.03 -12.73
CA TYR A 230 3.82 4.59 -11.48
C TYR A 230 3.58 3.76 -10.23
N LEU A 231 2.62 2.82 -10.19
CA LEU A 231 2.35 1.99 -9.00
C LEU A 231 2.80 0.54 -9.20
N PHE A 232 2.34 -0.13 -10.26
CA PHE A 232 2.68 -1.53 -10.58
C PHE A 232 4.08 -1.78 -11.16
N PRO A 233 4.84 -0.83 -11.76
CA PRO A 233 6.24 -1.11 -12.05
C PRO A 233 7.06 -1.30 -10.77
N TYR A 234 6.50 -1.04 -9.58
CA TYR A 234 7.07 -1.38 -8.28
C TYR A 234 6.64 -2.77 -7.76
N GLU A 235 5.45 -3.26 -8.12
CA GLU A 235 4.83 -4.49 -7.56
C GLU A 235 4.80 -5.69 -8.53
N GLY A 236 4.78 -5.46 -9.84
CA GLY A 236 4.43 -6.47 -10.86
C GLY A 236 5.46 -7.58 -11.10
N TYR A 237 6.69 -7.46 -10.59
CA TYR A 237 7.71 -8.51 -10.75
C TYR A 237 7.74 -9.52 -9.60
N TYR A 238 7.12 -9.24 -8.45
CA TYR A 238 7.14 -10.14 -7.30
C TYR A 238 6.02 -11.19 -7.32
N PHE A 239 4.90 -10.91 -7.99
CA PHE A 239 3.76 -11.84 -8.07
C PHE A 239 3.99 -13.03 -9.00
N GLN A 240 5.00 -12.99 -9.86
CA GLN A 240 5.34 -14.11 -10.74
C GLN A 240 6.15 -15.20 -10.02
N MET A 241 6.54 -14.99 -8.75
CA MET A 241 7.28 -15.97 -7.94
C MET A 241 6.39 -16.79 -6.99
N SER A 242 5.06 -16.59 -7.02
CA SER A 242 4.10 -17.34 -6.18
C SER A 242 3.15 -18.24 -6.98
N MET A 243 3.51 -18.61 -8.22
CA MET A 243 2.80 -19.63 -9.00
C MET A 243 3.77 -20.67 -9.55
#